data_AF-A0A7K8VTT5-F1
#
_entry.id   AF-A0A7K8VTT5-F1
#
_cell.length_a   1.000
_cell.length_b   1.000
_cell.length_c   1.000
_cell.angle_alpha   90.00
_cell.angle_beta   90.00
_cell.angle_gamma   90.00
#
_symmetry.space_group_name_H-M   'P 1'
#
loop_
_entity.id
_entity.type
_entity.pdbx_description
1 polymer ?
#
loop_
_entity_poly.entity_id
_entity_poly.type
_entity_poly.pdbx_seq_one_letter_code
_entity_poly.pdbx_strand_id
1 'polypeptide(L)'
;QRILRLAELCRRLESEEEKVLPFYPSSLEEEEEQRDARRVLEEPPAEPLARALGDYVGLERFWQRFNKAKLEELALARQRAALSRRNRRLRELLRQYLRGISV
;
A
#
# COMPACT_ATOMS: atom_id res chain seq x y z
N GLN A 1 -26.83 4.85 -0.72
CA GLN A 1 -26.52 4.83 0.73
C GLN A 1 -25.47 3.80 1.14
N ARG A 2 -25.49 2.56 0.61
CA ARG A 2 -24.54 1.49 1.01
C ARG A 2 -23.05 1.85 0.84
N ILE A 3 -22.68 2.47 -0.29
CA ILE A 3 -21.30 2.90 -0.58
C ILE A 3 -20.79 3.89 0.46
N LEU A 4 -21.61 4.87 0.86
CA LEU A 4 -21.23 5.88 1.85
C LEU A 4 -20.99 5.25 3.24
N ARG A 5 -21.83 4.28 3.64
CA ARG A 5 -21.64 3.56 4.90
C ARG A 5 -20.34 2.75 4.90
N LEU A 6 -20.03 2.08 3.78
CA LEU A 6 -18.76 1.35 3.65
C LEU A 6 -17.57 2.32 3.69
N ALA A 7 -17.65 3.45 2.99
CA ALA A 7 -16.61 4.48 3.02
C ALA A 7 -16.37 4.99 4.45
N GLU A 8 -17.43 5.22 5.23
CA GLU A 8 -17.31 5.65 6.63
C GLU A 8 -16.65 4.58 7.51
N LEU A 9 -17.01 3.31 7.34
CA LEU A 9 -16.37 2.20 8.07
C LEU A 9 -14.89 2.07 7.72
N CYS A 10 -14.54 2.15 6.43
CA CYS A 10 -13.15 2.13 5.97
C CYS A 10 -12.35 3.31 6.53
N ARG A 11 -12.93 4.51 6.55
CA ARG A 11 -12.28 5.73 7.08
C ARG A 11 -11.86 5.60 8.54
N ARG A 12 -12.51 4.74 9.35
CA ARG A 12 -12.10 4.48 10.74
C ARG A 12 -10.80 3.70 10.85
N LEU A 13 -10.42 2.96 9.80
CA LEU A 13 -9.21 2.15 9.73
C LEU A 13 -8.03 2.88 9.07
N GLU A 14 -8.27 4.04 8.47
CA GLU A 14 -7.25 4.90 7.87
C GLU A 14 -6.42 5.59 8.95
N SER A 15 -5.14 5.83 8.63
CA SER A 15 -4.27 6.62 9.51
C SER A 15 -4.68 8.10 9.52
N GLU A 16 -4.24 8.85 10.55
CA GLU A 16 -4.50 10.30 10.59
C GLU A 16 -3.86 11.03 9.41
N GLU A 17 -2.68 10.58 8.97
CA GLU A 17 -2.02 11.12 7.77
C GLU A 17 -2.90 10.93 6.53
N GLU A 18 -3.46 9.74 6.32
CA GLU A 18 -4.32 9.46 5.16
C GLU A 18 -5.65 10.22 5.20
N LYS A 19 -6.14 10.56 6.40
CA LYS A 19 -7.35 11.37 6.56
C LYS A 19 -7.11 12.84 6.23
N VAL A 20 -5.89 13.34 6.46
CA VAL A 20 -5.49 14.75 6.24
C VAL A 20 -4.91 14.95 4.84
N LEU A 21 -4.10 14.01 4.35
CA LEU A 21 -3.45 13.98 3.04
C LEU A 21 -3.78 12.68 2.30
N PRO A 22 -5.00 12.54 1.75
CA PRO A 22 -5.45 11.28 1.14
C PRO A 22 -4.79 10.96 -0.20
N PHE A 23 -4.12 11.94 -0.82
CA PHE A 23 -3.56 11.84 -2.16
C PHE A 23 -2.09 12.24 -2.10
N TYR A 24 -1.24 11.35 -2.60
CA TYR A 24 0.19 11.59 -2.66
C TYR A 24 0.50 12.46 -3.89
N PRO A 25 1.54 13.30 -3.81
CA PRO A 25 2.06 13.94 -5.01
C PRO A 25 2.49 12.85 -6.00
N SER A 26 2.35 13.14 -7.29
CA SER A 26 2.90 12.27 -8.33
C SER A 26 4.38 12.02 -8.05
N SER A 27 4.81 10.76 -8.17
CA SER A 27 6.24 10.43 -8.12
C SER A 27 6.98 10.86 -9.39
N LEU A 28 6.27 11.35 -10.40
CA LEU A 28 6.84 11.94 -11.61
C LEU A 28 7.21 13.40 -11.28
N GLU A 29 8.48 13.61 -10.94
CA GLU A 29 9.01 14.92 -10.54
C GLU A 29 9.26 15.82 -11.74
N GLU A 30 9.48 15.25 -12.93
CA GLU A 30 9.81 15.99 -14.13
C GLU A 30 8.54 16.40 -14.92
N GLU A 31 8.46 17.65 -15.35
CA GLU A 31 7.34 18.12 -16.18
C GLU A 31 7.20 17.33 -17.48
N GLU A 32 8.31 16.82 -18.02
CA GLU A 32 8.32 16.01 -19.24
C GLU A 32 7.63 14.66 -19.02
N GLU A 33 7.94 13.96 -17.93
CA GLU A 33 7.26 12.72 -17.54
C GLU A 33 5.76 12.92 -17.33
N GLN A 34 5.37 14.05 -16.72
CA GLN A 34 3.95 14.39 -16.55
C GLN A 34 3.26 14.68 -17.90
N ARG A 35 3.95 15.31 -18.85
CA ARG A 35 3.43 15.57 -20.20
C ARG A 35 3.28 14.27 -20.98
N ASP A 36 4.25 13.37 -20.89
CA ASP A 36 4.21 12.09 -21.57
C ASP A 36 3.13 11.18 -20.99
N ALA A 37 2.95 11.15 -19.66
CA ALA A 37 1.85 10.45 -19.02
C ALA A 37 0.48 10.96 -19.50
N ARG A 38 0.33 12.28 -19.67
CA ARG A 38 -0.91 12.88 -20.23
C ARG A 38 -1.14 12.45 -21.68
N ARG A 39 -0.10 12.43 -22.51
CA ARG A 39 -0.21 11.98 -23.90
C ARG A 39 -0.69 10.54 -24.00
N VAL A 40 -0.11 9.64 -23.19
CA VAL A 40 -0.51 8.22 -23.14
C VAL A 40 -1.98 8.05 -22.73
N LEU A 41 -2.48 8.90 -21.82
CA LEU A 41 -3.90 8.87 -21.42
C LEU A 41 -4.85 9.36 -22.52
N GLU A 42 -4.39 10.25 -23.41
CA GLU A 42 -5.18 10.77 -24.53
C GLU A 42 -5.21 9.80 -25.73
N GLU A 43 -4.25 8.87 -25.81
CA GLU A 43 -4.22 7.86 -26.86
C GLU A 43 -5.38 6.85 -26.72
N PRO A 44 -6.06 6.48 -27.83
CA PRO A 44 -7.16 5.56 -27.79
C PRO A 44 -6.67 4.17 -27.35
N PRO A 45 -7.32 3.55 -26.34
CA PRO A 45 -6.86 2.27 -25.81
C PRO A 45 -6.94 1.16 -26.87
N ALA A 46 -5.76 0.63 -27.24
CA ALA A 46 -5.62 -0.46 -28.19
C ALA A 46 -6.08 -1.80 -27.59
N GLU A 47 -5.76 -2.04 -26.31
CA GLU A 47 -6.04 -3.30 -25.63
C GLU A 47 -7.46 -3.35 -25.02
N PRO A 48 -8.11 -4.53 -25.00
CA PRO A 48 -9.42 -4.70 -24.38
C PRO A 48 -9.46 -4.31 -22.90
N LEU A 49 -8.39 -4.60 -22.15
CA LEU A 49 -8.28 -4.23 -20.73
C LEU A 49 -8.22 -2.71 -20.57
N ALA A 50 -7.42 -2.03 -21.40
CA ALA A 50 -7.32 -0.57 -21.37
C ALA A 50 -8.64 0.12 -21.70
N ARG A 51 -9.44 -0.44 -22.62
CA ARG A 51 -10.80 0.05 -22.91
C ARG A 51 -11.71 -0.07 -21.70
N ALA A 52 -11.71 -1.23 -21.04
CA ALA A 52 -12.50 -1.44 -19.83
C ALA A 52 -12.05 -0.53 -18.68
N LEU A 53 -10.75 -0.23 -18.57
CA LEU A 53 -10.23 0.71 -17.59
C LEU A 53 -10.64 2.16 -17.86
N GLY A 54 -11.00 2.50 -19.11
CA GLY A 54 -11.56 3.80 -19.49
C GLY A 54 -12.81 4.17 -18.68
N ASP A 55 -13.68 3.18 -18.38
CA ASP A 55 -14.88 3.38 -17.57
C ASP A 55 -14.57 3.71 -16.09
N TYR A 56 -13.33 3.48 -15.66
CA TYR A 56 -12.87 3.65 -14.29
C TYR A 56 -11.87 4.79 -14.12
N VAL A 57 -11.66 5.64 -15.13
CA VAL A 57 -10.74 6.79 -15.05
C VAL A 57 -11.10 7.71 -13.87
N GLY A 58 -12.39 7.88 -13.56
CA GLY A 58 -12.85 8.65 -12.39
C GLY A 58 -12.49 8.05 -11.02
N LEU A 59 -11.99 6.81 -10.98
CA LEU A 59 -11.57 6.11 -9.76
C LEU A 59 -10.05 6.09 -9.56
N GLU A 60 -9.27 6.85 -10.34
CA GLU A 60 -7.81 6.89 -10.21
C GLU A 60 -7.37 7.12 -8.75
N ARG A 61 -7.95 8.10 -8.08
CA ARG A 61 -7.71 8.41 -6.66
C ARG A 61 -8.07 7.27 -5.71
N PHE A 62 -9.12 6.51 -6.02
CA PHE A 62 -9.48 5.32 -5.25
C PHE A 62 -8.40 4.26 -5.39
N TRP A 63 -7.96 3.99 -6.63
CA TRP A 63 -6.92 2.99 -6.90
C TRP A 63 -5.57 3.37 -6.31
N GLN A 64 -5.18 4.65 -6.34
CA GLN A 64 -3.98 5.13 -5.65
C GLN A 64 -4.02 4.78 -4.15
N ARG A 65 -5.11 5.10 -3.46
CA ARG A 65 -5.27 4.81 -2.01
C ARG A 65 -5.35 3.31 -1.73
N PHE A 66 -6.07 2.56 -2.57
CA PHE A 66 -6.19 1.11 -2.43
C PHE A 66 -4.84 0.41 -2.61
N ASN A 67 -4.10 0.76 -3.65
CA ASN A 67 -2.79 0.17 -3.95
C ASN A 67 -1.79 0.50 -2.85
N LYS A 68 -1.80 1.73 -2.33
CA LYS A 68 -1.00 2.10 -1.17
C LYS A 68 -1.27 1.19 0.02
N ALA A 69 -2.53 1.07 0.45
CA ALA A 69 -2.90 0.25 1.60
C ALA A 69 -2.48 -1.22 1.40
N LYS A 70 -2.56 -1.74 0.18
CA LYS A 70 -2.10 -3.09 -0.17
C LYS A 70 -0.58 -3.25 -0.08
N LEU A 71 0.18 -2.26 -0.53
CA LEU A 71 1.64 -2.26 -0.40
C LEU A 71 2.07 -2.19 1.08
N GLU A 72 1.40 -1.36 1.87
CA GLU A 72 1.63 -1.26 3.31
C GLU A 72 1.31 -2.57 4.04
N GLU A 73 0.19 -3.23 3.71
CA GLU A 73 -0.19 -4.54 4.25
C GLU A 73 0.93 -5.58 4.02
N LEU A 74 1.45 -5.65 2.79
CA LEU A 74 2.55 -6.55 2.44
C LEU A 74 3.84 -6.20 3.18
N ALA A 75 4.18 -4.91 3.28
CA ALA A 75 5.36 -4.44 3.99
C ALA A 75 5.29 -4.82 5.48
N LEU A 76 4.15 -4.57 6.13
CA LEU A 76 3.89 -4.93 7.53
C LEU A 76 3.97 -6.44 7.75
N ALA A 77 3.38 -7.24 6.85
CA ALA A 77 3.46 -8.70 6.93
C ALA A 77 4.92 -9.19 6.89
N ARG A 78 5.73 -8.63 5.98
CA ARG A 78 7.16 -8.95 5.88
C ARG A 78 7.94 -8.55 7.13
N GLN A 79 7.68 -7.35 7.66
CA GLN A 79 8.31 -6.86 8.90
C GLN A 79 7.94 -7.74 10.10
N ARG A 80 6.66 -8.09 10.27
CA ARG A 80 6.19 -8.99 11.33
C ARG A 80 6.90 -10.33 11.24
N ALA A 81 6.98 -10.94 10.05
CA ALA A 81 7.69 -12.21 9.87
C ALA A 81 9.17 -12.11 10.26
N ALA A 82 9.84 -11.01 9.90
CA ALA A 82 11.24 -10.77 10.27
C ALA A 82 11.41 -10.61 11.80
N LEU A 83 10.53 -9.84 12.46
CA LEU A 83 10.54 -9.66 13.91
C LEU A 83 10.26 -10.97 14.65
N SER A 84 9.30 -11.78 14.19
CA SER A 84 9.00 -13.09 14.79
C SER A 84 10.20 -14.04 14.70
N ARG A 85 10.90 -14.08 13.55
CA ARG A 85 12.13 -14.87 13.41
C ARG A 85 13.23 -14.41 14.36
N ARG A 86 13.45 -13.09 14.47
CA ARG A 86 14.44 -12.51 15.39
C ARG A 86 14.10 -12.83 16.85
N ASN A 87 12.84 -12.65 17.25
CA ASN A 87 12.39 -12.95 18.61
C ASN A 87 12.58 -14.43 18.96
N ARG A 88 12.24 -15.34 18.04
CA ARG A 88 12.47 -16.77 18.21
C ARG A 88 13.95 -17.09 18.43
N ARG A 89 14.83 -16.56 17.58
CA ARG A 89 16.28 -16.75 17.70
C ARG A 89 16.82 -16.22 19.04
N LEU A 90 16.37 -15.05 19.48
CA LEU A 90 16.77 -14.47 20.76
C LEU A 90 16.34 -15.35 21.94
N ARG A 91 15.10 -15.87 21.92
CA ARG A 91 14.62 -16.81 22.95
C ARG A 91 15.42 -18.11 22.96
N GLU A 92 15.80 -18.63 21.81
CA GLU A 92 16.63 -19.83 21.69
C GLU A 92 18.03 -19.60 22.28
N LEU A 93 18.68 -18.47 21.95
CA LEU A 93 19.97 -18.08 22.54
C LEU A 93 19.89 -17.90 24.06
N LEU A 94 18.83 -17.27 24.55
CA LEU A 94 18.64 -17.04 25.99
C LEU A 94 18.45 -18.37 26.73
N ARG A 95 17.71 -19.33 26.16
CA ARG A 95 17.59 -20.70 26.70
C ARG A 95 18.94 -21.43 26.74
N GLN A 96 19.75 -21.32 25.68
CA GLN A 96 21.08 -21.92 25.65
C GLN A 96 22.00 -21.32 26.72
N TYR A 97 21.98 -19.99 26.87
CA TYR A 97 22.76 -19.28 27.88
C TYR A 97 22.38 -19.72 29.30
N LEU A 98 21.07 -19.80 29.61
CA LEU A 98 20.61 -20.25 30.92
C LEU A 98 21.02 -21.69 31.24
N ARG A 99 20.98 -22.60 30.25
CA ARG A 99 21.47 -23.98 30.41
C ARG A 99 22.98 -24.05 30.67
N GLY A 100 23.76 -23.14 30.07
CA GLY A 100 25.20 -23.07 30.26
C GLY A 100 25.63 -22.51 31.63
N ILE A 101 24.75 -21.75 32.29
CA ILE A 101 24.98 -21.21 33.65
C ILE A 101 24.44 -22.14 34.73
N SER A 102 23.38 -22.89 34.44
CA SER A 102 22.89 -23.92 35.36
C SER A 102 23.82 -25.14 35.38
N VAL A 103 24.87 -25.06 36.20
CA VAL A 103 25.63 -26.20 36.74
C VAL A 103 25.22 -26.39 38.20
#